data_AF-A0A2D8HYH3-F1
#
_entry.id   AF-A0A2D8HYH3-F1
#
_cell.length_a   1.000
_cell.length_b   1.000
_cell.length_c   1.000
_cell.angle_alpha   90.00
_cell.angle_beta   90.00
_cell.angle_gamma   90.00
#
_symmetry.space_group_name_H-M   'P 1'
#
loop_
_entity.id
_entity.type
_entity.pdbx_description
1 polymer ?
#
loop_
_entity_poly.entity_id
_entity_poly.type
_entity_poly.pdbx_seq_one_letter_code
_entity_poly.pdbx_strand_id
1 'polypeptide(L)'
;ELIKSRQNSSQEVDSIASAIEEMAVTISSISEQANLAKMSAEESIDRSENAANVAETAAGSISSLKANVLATNDKLKSLDRQCHQISDVIGAINDITKQTNLLALNAAIEAARAGEEGRGFAVVADEVRSLASTTGKNAEQISQISQNILTEVAEAVNSMDACVQQIDEAVTYSEESGSSMKTVAQRINDVAQKVISVAAATEEQ
;
A
#
# COMPACT_ATOMS: atom_id res chain seq x y z
N GLU A 1 -57.03 -57.29 -41.42
CA GLU A 1 -55.65 -56.82 -41.19
C GLU A 1 -55.39 -55.40 -41.70
N LEU A 2 -55.74 -55.04 -42.93
CA LEU A 2 -55.54 -53.70 -43.51
C LEU A 2 -56.09 -52.52 -42.68
N ILE A 3 -57.27 -52.65 -42.07
CA ILE A 3 -57.87 -51.61 -41.21
C ILE A 3 -57.04 -51.42 -39.93
N LYS A 4 -56.60 -52.53 -39.31
CA LYS A 4 -55.80 -52.52 -38.08
C LYS A 4 -54.40 -51.93 -38.32
N SER A 5 -53.81 -52.24 -39.48
CA SER A 5 -52.54 -51.65 -39.92
C SER A 5 -52.66 -50.14 -40.20
N ARG A 6 -53.73 -49.67 -40.86
CA ARG A 6 -53.99 -48.22 -41.00
C ARG A 6 -54.16 -47.52 -39.66
N GLN A 7 -54.84 -48.17 -38.72
CA GLN A 7 -55.11 -47.61 -37.40
C GLN A 7 -53.81 -47.46 -36.59
N ASN A 8 -52.91 -48.45 -36.66
CA ASN A 8 -51.57 -48.35 -36.09
C ASN A 8 -50.73 -47.26 -36.76
N SER A 9 -50.69 -47.19 -38.10
CA SER A 9 -49.96 -46.11 -38.78
C SER A 9 -50.52 -44.72 -38.48
N SER A 10 -51.83 -44.58 -38.29
CA SER A 10 -52.43 -43.29 -37.87
C SER A 10 -51.95 -42.89 -36.48
N GLN A 11 -51.90 -43.83 -35.52
CA GLN A 11 -51.39 -43.57 -34.18
C GLN A 11 -49.88 -43.24 -34.17
N GLU A 12 -49.10 -43.90 -35.03
CA GLU A 12 -47.67 -43.56 -35.21
C GLU A 12 -47.50 -42.16 -35.78
N VAL A 13 -48.29 -41.77 -36.78
CA VAL A 13 -48.26 -40.43 -37.37
C VAL A 13 -48.66 -39.36 -36.34
N ASP A 14 -49.71 -39.59 -35.56
CA ASP A 14 -50.13 -38.66 -34.49
C ASP A 14 -49.04 -38.52 -33.42
N SER A 15 -48.38 -39.63 -33.05
CA SER A 15 -47.27 -39.60 -32.08
C SER A 15 -46.04 -38.85 -32.62
N ILE A 16 -45.72 -39.02 -33.91
CA ILE A 16 -44.65 -38.28 -34.58
C ILE A 16 -45.00 -36.78 -34.64
N ALA A 17 -46.24 -36.43 -34.95
CA ALA A 17 -46.69 -35.03 -35.00
C ALA A 17 -46.55 -34.35 -33.64
N SER A 18 -46.96 -35.01 -32.55
CA SER A 18 -46.75 -34.48 -31.19
C SER A 18 -45.27 -34.34 -30.83
N ALA A 19 -44.42 -35.30 -31.20
CA ALA A 19 -42.98 -35.21 -30.98
C ALA A 19 -42.35 -34.02 -31.75
N ILE A 20 -42.85 -33.72 -32.96
CA ILE A 20 -42.41 -32.56 -33.75
C ILE A 20 -42.87 -31.24 -33.10
N GLU A 21 -44.11 -31.15 -32.59
CA GLU A 21 -44.57 -29.98 -31.85
C GLU A 21 -43.74 -29.74 -30.59
N GLU A 22 -43.44 -30.80 -29.84
CA GLU A 22 -42.60 -30.74 -28.63
C GLU A 22 -41.14 -30.35 -28.96
N MET A 23 -40.60 -30.85 -30.07
CA MET A 23 -39.31 -30.41 -30.61
C MET A 23 -39.33 -28.92 -30.96
N ALA A 24 -40.35 -28.42 -31.66
CA ALA A 24 -40.44 -27.02 -32.06
C ALA A 24 -40.45 -26.07 -30.84
N VAL A 25 -41.19 -26.44 -29.78
CA VAL A 25 -41.20 -25.71 -28.51
C VAL A 25 -39.80 -25.73 -27.86
N THR A 26 -39.13 -26.88 -27.87
CA THR A 26 -37.78 -27.03 -27.30
C THR A 26 -36.74 -26.20 -28.06
N ILE A 27 -36.78 -26.20 -29.39
CA ILE A 27 -35.90 -25.41 -30.27
C ILE A 27 -36.08 -23.91 -29.99
N SER A 28 -37.33 -23.43 -29.90
CA SER A 28 -37.62 -22.04 -29.56
C SER A 28 -37.06 -21.66 -28.19
N SER A 29 -37.20 -22.55 -27.20
CA SER A 29 -36.66 -22.33 -25.85
C SER A 29 -35.13 -22.30 -25.85
N ILE A 30 -34.46 -23.17 -26.61
CA ILE A 30 -32.99 -23.18 -26.75
C ILE A 30 -32.50 -21.87 -27.38
N SER A 31 -33.16 -21.37 -28.43
CA SER A 31 -32.79 -20.11 -29.07
C SER A 31 -32.93 -18.91 -28.12
N GLU A 32 -34.00 -18.86 -27.32
CA GLU A 32 -34.18 -17.83 -26.29
C GLU A 32 -33.08 -17.90 -25.21
N GLN A 33 -32.77 -19.09 -24.70
CA GLN A 33 -31.71 -19.29 -23.70
C GLN A 33 -30.33 -18.93 -24.26
N ALA A 34 -30.05 -19.23 -25.52
CA ALA A 34 -28.80 -18.88 -26.17
C ALA A 34 -28.63 -17.35 -26.29
N ASN A 35 -29.70 -16.62 -26.63
CA ASN A 35 -29.67 -15.16 -26.66
C ASN A 35 -29.42 -14.56 -25.27
N LEU A 36 -30.07 -15.08 -24.23
CA LEU A 36 -29.84 -14.65 -22.85
C LEU A 36 -28.39 -14.91 -22.40
N ALA A 37 -27.86 -16.11 -22.70
CA ALA A 37 -26.48 -16.47 -22.39
C ALA A 37 -25.47 -15.57 -23.13
N LYS A 38 -25.75 -15.21 -24.39
CA LYS A 38 -24.93 -14.26 -25.15
C LYS A 38 -24.90 -12.87 -24.48
N MET A 39 -26.06 -12.32 -24.13
CA MET A 39 -26.15 -11.01 -23.46
C MET A 39 -25.40 -11.02 -22.12
N SER A 40 -25.55 -12.10 -21.34
CA SER A 40 -24.84 -12.26 -20.06
C SER A 40 -23.32 -12.37 -20.24
N ALA A 41 -22.87 -13.02 -21.32
CA ALA A 41 -21.46 -13.11 -21.68
C ALA A 41 -20.89 -11.75 -22.08
N GLU A 42 -21.59 -10.96 -22.90
CA GLU A 42 -21.20 -9.59 -23.27
C GLU A 42 -21.05 -8.70 -22.03
N GLU A 43 -22.02 -8.71 -21.12
CA GLU A 43 -21.93 -7.96 -19.86
C GLU A 43 -20.73 -8.42 -19.00
N SER A 44 -20.47 -9.73 -18.95
CA SER A 44 -19.37 -10.27 -18.16
C SER A 44 -17.99 -9.94 -18.75
N ILE A 45 -17.88 -9.81 -20.08
CA ILE A 45 -16.68 -9.30 -20.76
C ILE A 45 -16.44 -7.85 -20.35
N ASP A 46 -17.44 -6.98 -20.48
CA ASP A 46 -17.33 -5.56 -20.11
C ASP A 46 -16.89 -5.38 -18.65
N ARG A 47 -17.48 -6.17 -17.74
CA ARG A 47 -17.11 -6.16 -16.31
C ARG A 47 -15.68 -6.64 -16.08
N SER A 48 -15.23 -7.66 -16.82
CA SER A 48 -13.87 -8.20 -16.70
C SER A 48 -12.83 -7.21 -17.24
N GLU A 49 -13.11 -6.55 -18.36
CA GLU A 49 -12.26 -5.48 -18.90
C GLU A 49 -12.18 -4.29 -17.96
N ASN A 50 -13.31 -3.87 -17.37
CA ASN A 50 -13.32 -2.82 -16.35
C ASN A 50 -12.46 -3.21 -15.14
N ALA A 51 -12.63 -4.43 -14.63
CA ALA A 51 -11.83 -4.93 -13.51
C ALA A 51 -10.33 -4.95 -13.83
N ALA A 52 -9.96 -5.32 -15.06
CA ALA A 52 -8.56 -5.26 -15.52
C ALA A 52 -8.02 -3.82 -15.53
N ASN A 53 -8.80 -2.85 -16.01
CA ASN A 53 -8.41 -1.43 -16.01
C ASN A 53 -8.28 -0.86 -14.59
N VAL A 54 -9.16 -1.26 -13.67
CA VAL A 54 -9.06 -0.89 -12.25
C VAL A 54 -7.79 -1.44 -11.63
N ALA A 55 -7.43 -2.70 -11.92
CA ALA A 55 -6.21 -3.32 -11.44
C ALA A 55 -4.94 -2.61 -11.97
N GLU A 56 -4.93 -2.21 -13.24
CA GLU A 56 -3.84 -1.43 -13.84
C GLU A 56 -3.72 -0.03 -13.21
N THR A 57 -4.86 0.64 -12.96
CA THR A 57 -4.89 1.94 -12.27
C THR A 57 -4.39 1.81 -10.83
N ALA A 58 -4.74 0.73 -10.14
CA ALA A 58 -4.26 0.43 -8.80
C ALA A 58 -2.73 0.23 -8.80
N ALA A 59 -2.19 -0.56 -9.73
CA ALA A 59 -0.75 -0.77 -9.87
C ALA A 59 0.02 0.55 -10.08
N GLY A 60 -0.49 1.46 -10.93
CA GLY A 60 0.08 2.79 -11.14
C GLY A 60 0.02 3.67 -9.88
N SER A 61 -1.09 3.62 -9.15
CA SER A 61 -1.27 4.36 -7.89
C SER A 61 -0.33 3.86 -6.79
N ILE A 62 -0.17 2.54 -6.67
CA ILE A 62 0.76 1.90 -5.73
C ILE A 62 2.22 2.22 -6.10
N SER A 63 2.55 2.25 -7.39
CA SER A 63 3.88 2.68 -7.85
C SER A 63 4.19 4.14 -7.48
N SER A 64 3.18 5.02 -7.55
CA SER A 64 3.32 6.41 -7.08
C SER A 64 3.51 6.49 -5.56
N LEU A 65 2.85 5.61 -4.80
CA LEU A 65 3.07 5.48 -3.36
C LEU A 65 4.51 5.07 -3.04
N LYS A 66 5.11 4.17 -3.82
CA LYS A 66 6.54 3.81 -3.70
C LYS A 66 7.45 5.03 -3.74
N ALA A 67 7.22 5.92 -4.71
CA ALA A 67 8.00 7.14 -4.85
C ALA A 67 7.87 8.06 -3.63
N ASN A 68 6.67 8.18 -3.06
CA ASN A 68 6.43 8.97 -1.84
C ASN A 68 7.14 8.38 -0.61
N VAL A 69 7.14 7.05 -0.47
CA VAL A 69 7.85 6.35 0.61
C VAL A 69 9.36 6.58 0.50
N LEU A 70 9.92 6.43 -0.70
CA LEU A 70 11.35 6.68 -0.95
C LEU A 70 11.74 8.14 -0.64
N ALA A 71 10.93 9.10 -1.07
CA ALA A 71 11.14 10.52 -0.75
C ALA A 71 11.06 10.80 0.77
N THR A 72 10.22 10.07 1.49
CA THR A 72 10.13 10.17 2.96
C THR A 72 11.38 9.59 3.62
N ASN A 73 11.89 8.46 3.11
CA ASN A 73 13.16 7.88 3.55
C ASN A 73 14.34 8.86 3.40
N ASP A 74 14.40 9.61 2.30
CA ASP A 74 15.44 10.63 2.11
C ASP A 74 15.31 11.80 3.09
N LYS A 75 14.10 12.21 3.44
CA LYS A 75 13.86 13.21 4.49
C LYS A 75 14.31 12.71 5.86
N LEU A 76 14.04 11.44 6.20
CA LEU A 76 14.51 10.82 7.44
C LEU A 76 16.03 10.76 7.51
N LYS A 77 16.72 10.42 6.41
CA LYS A 77 18.19 10.48 6.33
C LYS A 77 18.72 11.90 6.51
N SER A 78 18.00 12.92 6.03
CA SER A 78 18.37 14.31 6.28
C SER A 78 18.20 14.68 7.76
N LEU A 79 17.14 14.21 8.41
CA LEU A 79 16.90 14.44 9.84
C LEU A 79 17.96 13.74 10.69
N ASP A 80 18.35 12.51 10.36
CA ASP A 80 19.46 11.79 10.98
C ASP A 80 20.75 12.62 10.97
N ARG A 81 21.13 13.19 9.83
CA ARG A 81 22.31 14.07 9.72
C ARG A 81 22.19 15.33 10.59
N GLN A 82 21.01 15.95 10.65
CA GLN A 82 20.78 17.13 11.50
C GLN A 82 20.91 16.78 12.99
N CYS A 83 20.41 15.63 13.42
CA CYS A 83 20.58 15.16 14.79
C CYS A 83 22.04 14.88 15.15
N HIS A 84 22.83 14.34 14.22
CA HIS A 84 24.27 14.19 14.43
C HIS A 84 24.97 15.55 14.59
N GLN A 85 24.64 16.53 13.75
CA GLN A 85 25.16 17.91 13.90
C GLN A 85 24.77 18.54 15.24
N ILE A 86 23.55 18.30 15.72
CA ILE A 86 23.10 18.74 17.05
C ILE A 86 23.97 18.11 18.14
N SER A 87 24.25 16.80 18.05
CA SER A 87 25.11 16.10 19.01
C SER A 87 26.53 16.68 19.05
N ASP A 88 27.11 17.03 17.90
CA ASP A 88 28.43 17.67 17.81
C ASP A 88 28.45 19.04 18.52
N VAL A 89 27.41 19.86 18.28
CA VAL A 89 27.26 21.18 18.91
C VAL A 89 27.10 21.04 20.44
N ILE A 90 26.33 20.05 20.90
CA ILE A 90 26.15 19.77 22.32
C ILE A 90 27.47 19.32 22.96
N GLY A 91 28.28 18.53 22.26
CA GLY A 91 29.63 18.18 22.68
C GLY A 91 30.48 19.43 22.94
N ALA A 92 30.51 20.37 22.00
CA ALA A 92 31.23 21.64 22.16
C ALA A 92 30.69 22.49 23.33
N ILE A 93 29.37 22.55 23.52
CA ILE A 93 28.76 23.25 24.67
C ILE A 93 29.19 22.61 25.99
N ASN A 94 29.22 21.28 26.07
CA ASN A 94 29.68 20.56 27.26
C ASN A 94 31.16 20.85 27.58
N ASP A 95 32.01 20.97 26.56
CA ASP A 95 33.42 21.34 26.79
C ASP A 95 33.56 22.79 27.25
N ILE A 96 32.79 23.72 26.67
CA ILE A 96 32.76 25.13 27.09
C ILE A 96 32.25 25.26 28.54
N THR A 97 31.20 24.53 28.91
CA THR A 97 30.65 24.60 30.28
C THR A 97 31.63 24.04 31.31
N LYS A 98 32.32 22.93 31.00
CA LYS A 98 33.41 22.39 31.84
C LYS A 98 34.55 23.40 32.00
N GLN A 99 34.99 24.01 30.92
CA GLN A 99 36.06 25.02 30.97
C GLN A 99 35.63 26.26 31.76
N THR A 100 34.41 26.75 31.54
CA THR A 100 33.83 27.89 32.27
C THR A 100 33.71 27.59 33.75
N ASN A 101 33.27 26.38 34.12
CA ASN A 101 33.20 25.93 35.51
C ASN A 101 34.58 25.87 36.18
N LEU A 102 35.61 25.41 35.47
CA LEU A 102 37.00 25.42 35.96
C LEU A 102 37.56 26.84 36.12
N LEU A 103 37.29 27.72 35.15
CA LEU A 103 37.69 29.13 35.24
C LEU A 103 37.02 29.84 36.42
N ALA A 104 35.72 29.61 36.61
CA ALA A 104 34.97 30.15 37.75
C ALA A 104 35.50 29.64 39.08
N LEU A 105 35.85 28.35 39.17
CA LEU A 105 36.47 27.78 40.36
C LEU A 105 37.82 28.45 40.69
N ASN A 106 38.68 28.64 39.68
CA ASN A 106 39.96 29.32 39.87
C ASN A 106 39.76 30.78 40.32
N ALA A 107 38.78 31.48 39.75
CA ALA A 107 38.43 32.85 40.16
C ALA A 107 37.91 32.91 41.61
N ALA A 108 37.09 31.94 42.03
CA ALA A 108 36.62 31.85 43.42
C ALA A 108 37.77 31.62 44.41
N ILE A 109 38.75 30.76 44.04
CA ILE A 109 39.95 30.52 44.86
C ILE A 109 40.78 31.80 45.01
N GLU A 110 41.02 32.53 43.92
CA GLU A 110 41.83 33.76 43.97
C GLU A 110 41.09 34.89 44.71
N ALA A 111 39.76 34.98 44.57
CA ALA A 111 38.93 35.90 45.33
C ALA A 111 38.99 35.63 46.84
N ALA A 112 38.96 34.35 47.25
CA ALA A 112 39.16 33.97 48.65
C ALA A 112 40.56 34.36 49.17
N ARG A 113 41.58 34.28 48.31
CA ARG A 113 42.96 34.65 48.63
C ARG A 113 43.14 36.15 48.83
N ALA A 114 42.37 36.98 48.11
CA ALA A 114 42.37 38.44 48.25
C ALA A 114 41.64 38.95 49.51
N GLY A 115 40.98 38.08 50.29
CA GLY A 115 40.32 38.45 51.54
C GLY A 115 39.12 39.37 51.35
N GLU A 116 39.05 40.46 52.10
CA GLU A 116 37.90 41.40 52.05
C GLU A 116 37.75 42.08 50.68
N GLU A 117 38.87 42.42 50.02
CA GLU A 117 38.88 43.05 48.69
C GLU A 117 38.34 42.11 47.59
N GLY A 118 38.35 40.79 47.81
CA GLY A 118 37.89 39.78 46.86
C GLY A 118 36.40 39.42 46.98
N ARG A 119 35.68 39.92 47.99
CA ARG A 119 34.28 39.49 48.28
C ARG A 119 33.34 39.66 47.10
N GLY A 120 33.41 40.78 46.38
CA GLY A 120 32.56 41.03 45.19
C GLY A 120 32.87 40.06 44.05
N PHE A 121 34.14 39.73 43.83
CA PHE A 121 34.57 38.77 42.82
C PHE A 121 34.17 37.33 43.16
N ALA A 122 34.19 36.96 44.44
CA ALA A 122 33.76 35.63 44.88
C ALA A 122 32.29 35.35 44.53
N VAL A 123 31.39 36.33 44.75
CA VAL A 123 29.97 36.20 44.41
C VAL A 123 29.77 36.03 42.90
N VAL A 124 30.49 36.80 42.08
CA VAL A 124 30.41 36.67 40.62
C VAL A 124 30.95 35.30 40.16
N ALA A 125 32.05 34.83 40.74
CA ALA A 125 32.62 33.53 40.41
C ALA A 125 31.64 32.38 40.74
N ASP A 126 30.97 32.42 41.88
CA ASP A 126 29.96 31.42 42.25
C ASP A 126 28.73 31.46 41.31
N GLU A 127 28.28 32.65 40.89
CA GLU A 127 27.17 32.79 39.94
C GLU A 127 27.55 32.23 38.56
N VAL A 128 28.75 32.54 38.04
CA VAL A 128 29.25 31.97 36.79
C VAL A 128 29.36 30.44 36.88
N ARG A 129 29.79 29.92 38.03
CA ARG A 129 29.87 28.46 38.27
C ARG A 129 28.48 27.82 38.23
N SER A 130 27.51 28.44 38.89
CA SER A 130 26.11 27.99 38.90
C SER A 130 25.51 27.99 37.49
N LEU A 131 25.78 29.05 36.72
CA LEU A 131 25.31 29.17 35.34
C LEU A 131 25.93 28.10 34.44
N ALA A 132 27.26 27.88 34.54
CA ALA A 132 27.95 26.85 33.79
C ALA A 132 27.41 25.43 34.08
N SER A 133 27.14 25.13 35.36
CA SER A 133 26.52 23.86 35.78
C SER A 133 25.11 23.68 35.19
N THR A 134 24.29 24.72 35.26
CA THR A 134 22.93 24.71 34.71
C THR A 134 22.93 24.55 33.19
N THR A 135 23.81 25.25 32.49
CA THR A 135 23.97 25.11 31.03
C THR A 135 24.42 23.69 30.66
N GLY A 136 25.35 23.08 31.40
CA GLY A 136 25.79 21.71 31.17
C GLY A 136 24.65 20.70 31.32
N LYS A 137 23.83 20.85 32.37
CA LYS A 137 22.64 20.00 32.58
C LYS A 137 21.62 20.13 31.43
N ASN A 138 21.38 21.36 30.95
CA ASN A 138 20.49 21.57 29.81
C ASN A 138 21.05 20.95 28.53
N ALA A 139 22.36 21.06 28.30
CA ALA A 139 23.03 20.44 27.15
C ALA A 139 22.89 18.91 27.18
N GLU A 140 23.03 18.28 28.35
CA GLU A 140 22.80 16.85 28.54
C GLU A 140 21.34 16.44 28.26
N GLN A 141 20.37 17.24 28.69
CA GLN A 141 18.96 17.01 28.36
C GLN A 141 18.69 17.08 26.85
N ILE A 142 19.27 18.07 26.16
CA ILE A 142 19.13 18.17 24.69
C ILE A 142 19.82 16.96 24.03
N SER A 143 20.95 16.48 24.56
CA SER A 143 21.64 15.30 24.05
C SER A 143 20.74 14.07 24.09
N GLN A 144 20.04 13.88 25.21
CA GLN A 144 19.11 12.77 25.38
C GLN A 144 17.94 12.85 24.40
N ILE A 145 17.38 14.05 24.18
CA ILE A 145 16.31 14.26 23.21
C ILE A 145 16.81 13.94 21.79
N SER A 146 18.00 14.43 21.42
CA SER A 146 18.61 14.14 20.11
C SER A 146 18.80 12.64 19.90
N GLN A 147 19.27 11.93 20.92
CA GLN A 147 19.45 10.48 20.88
C GLN A 147 18.13 9.72 20.72
N ASN A 148 17.06 10.17 21.39
CA ASN A 148 15.74 9.58 21.22
C ASN A 148 15.22 9.78 19.79
N ILE A 149 15.39 10.98 19.23
CA ILE A 149 15.02 11.27 17.84
C ILE A 149 15.79 10.35 16.87
N LEU A 150 17.10 10.14 17.07
CA LEU A 150 17.89 9.22 16.25
C LEU A 150 17.32 7.79 16.27
N THR A 151 16.92 7.30 17.44
CA THR A 151 16.28 5.99 17.57
C THR A 151 14.95 5.93 16.81
N GLU A 152 14.08 6.94 17.00
CA GLU A 152 12.79 7.01 16.29
C GLU A 152 12.97 7.10 14.76
N VAL A 153 13.98 7.85 14.30
CA VAL A 153 14.32 7.94 12.88
C VAL A 153 14.77 6.59 12.33
N ALA A 154 15.61 5.84 13.06
CA ALA A 154 16.03 4.51 12.64
C ALA A 154 14.85 3.52 12.55
N GLU A 155 13.94 3.55 13.52
CA GLU A 155 12.71 2.75 13.49
C GLU A 155 11.79 3.13 12.31
N ALA A 156 11.66 4.43 12.03
CA ALA A 156 10.89 4.93 10.90
C ALA A 156 11.50 4.48 9.56
N VAL A 157 12.82 4.53 9.39
CA VAL A 157 13.50 4.04 8.18
C VAL A 157 13.25 2.54 7.97
N ASN A 158 13.41 1.72 9.02
CA ASN A 158 13.12 0.28 8.94
C ASN A 158 11.67 0.00 8.53
N SER A 159 10.73 0.77 9.08
CA SER A 159 9.30 0.64 8.76
C SER A 159 9.02 1.05 7.30
N MET A 160 9.69 2.09 6.81
CA MET A 160 9.57 2.53 5.42
C MET A 160 10.15 1.50 4.45
N ASP A 161 11.28 0.87 4.78
CA ASP A 161 11.87 -0.19 3.95
C ASP A 161 10.97 -1.43 3.87
N ALA A 162 10.34 -1.81 4.99
CA ALA A 162 9.31 -2.86 4.98
C ALA A 162 8.09 -2.47 4.13
N CYS A 163 7.68 -1.19 4.18
CA CYS A 163 6.60 -0.68 3.35
C CYS A 163 6.93 -0.77 1.85
N VAL A 164 8.18 -0.47 1.46
CA VAL A 164 8.63 -0.64 0.06
C VAL A 164 8.48 -2.09 -0.42
N GLN A 165 8.84 -3.07 0.41
CA GLN A 165 8.66 -4.49 0.06
C GLN A 165 7.18 -4.85 -0.15
N GLN A 166 6.30 -4.42 0.76
CA GLN A 166 4.86 -4.67 0.65
C GLN A 166 4.24 -3.98 -0.58
N ILE A 167 4.73 -2.80 -0.94
CA ILE A 167 4.31 -2.08 -2.14
C ILE A 167 4.68 -2.87 -3.39
N ASP A 168 5.89 -3.44 -3.46
CA ASP A 168 6.33 -4.26 -4.60
C ASP A 168 5.49 -5.54 -4.76
N GLU A 169 5.12 -6.18 -3.66
CA GLU A 169 4.16 -7.29 -3.67
C GLU A 169 2.77 -6.85 -4.16
N ALA A 170 2.29 -5.69 -3.68
CA ALA A 170 0.97 -5.17 -4.06
C ALA A 170 0.89 -4.78 -5.55
N VAL A 171 1.97 -4.26 -6.14
CA VAL A 171 2.07 -4.06 -7.60
C VAL A 171 1.94 -5.39 -8.32
N THR A 172 2.71 -6.39 -7.90
CA THR A 172 2.70 -7.74 -8.51
C THR A 172 1.30 -8.35 -8.49
N TYR A 173 0.62 -8.34 -7.34
CA TYR A 173 -0.75 -8.85 -7.24
C TYR A 173 -1.76 -8.08 -8.10
N SER A 174 -1.58 -6.77 -8.23
CA SER A 174 -2.45 -5.95 -9.09
C SER A 174 -2.27 -6.30 -10.56
N GLU A 175 -1.04 -6.50 -11.02
CA GLU A 175 -0.73 -6.94 -12.38
C GLU A 175 -1.27 -8.35 -12.67
N GLU A 176 -1.07 -9.30 -11.75
CA GLU A 176 -1.62 -10.65 -11.86
C GLU A 176 -3.15 -10.66 -11.90
N SER A 177 -3.80 -9.84 -11.09
CA SER A 177 -5.25 -9.67 -11.10
C SER A 177 -5.74 -9.13 -12.46
N GLY A 178 -5.08 -8.08 -12.99
CA GLY A 178 -5.41 -7.53 -14.30
C GLY A 178 -5.24 -8.55 -15.43
N SER A 179 -4.17 -9.33 -15.40
CA SER A 179 -3.92 -10.42 -16.36
C SER A 179 -4.97 -11.54 -16.26
N SER A 180 -5.36 -11.90 -15.04
CA SER A 180 -6.41 -12.89 -14.78
C SER A 180 -7.76 -12.43 -15.31
N MET A 181 -8.13 -11.16 -15.10
CA MET A 181 -9.37 -10.60 -15.62
C MET A 181 -9.41 -10.58 -17.16
N LYS A 182 -8.28 -10.26 -17.83
CA LYS A 182 -8.16 -10.37 -19.29
C LYS A 182 -8.37 -11.81 -19.77
N THR A 183 -7.83 -12.79 -19.05
CA THR A 183 -8.01 -14.22 -19.35
C THR A 183 -9.47 -14.65 -19.16
N VAL A 184 -10.15 -14.15 -18.13
CA VAL A 184 -11.58 -14.40 -17.90
C VAL A 184 -12.42 -13.85 -19.05
N ALA A 185 -12.17 -12.60 -19.48
CA ALA A 185 -12.85 -11.99 -20.62
C ALA A 185 -12.72 -12.85 -21.90
N GLN A 186 -11.51 -13.33 -22.19
CA GLN A 186 -11.26 -14.23 -23.33
C GLN A 186 -12.07 -15.53 -23.24
N ARG A 187 -12.09 -16.18 -22.07
CA ARG A 187 -12.85 -17.42 -21.87
C ARG A 187 -14.35 -17.21 -22.01
N ILE A 188 -14.87 -16.08 -21.53
CA ILE A 188 -16.29 -15.74 -21.69
C ILE A 188 -16.62 -15.52 -23.17
N ASN A 189 -15.76 -14.85 -23.92
CA ASN A 189 -15.92 -14.69 -25.36
C ASN A 189 -15.96 -16.04 -26.09
N ASP A 190 -15.09 -16.99 -25.74
CA ASP A 190 -15.11 -18.34 -26.31
C ASP A 190 -16.43 -19.07 -26.01
N VAL A 191 -16.98 -18.90 -24.80
CA VAL A 191 -18.28 -19.46 -24.42
C VAL A 191 -19.40 -18.81 -25.23
N ALA A 192 -19.39 -17.50 -25.41
CA ALA A 192 -20.38 -16.78 -26.21
C ALA A 192 -20.40 -17.28 -27.67
N GLN A 193 -19.22 -17.49 -28.27
CA GLN A 193 -19.11 -18.04 -29.62
C GLN A 193 -19.70 -19.46 -29.73
N LYS A 194 -19.44 -20.31 -28.73
CA LYS A 194 -20.02 -21.66 -28.69
C LYS A 194 -21.55 -21.65 -28.55
N VAL A 195 -22.09 -20.73 -27.74
CA VAL A 195 -23.53 -20.55 -27.59
C VAL A 195 -24.19 -20.13 -28.91
N ILE A 196 -23.57 -19.20 -29.65
CA ILE A 196 -24.04 -18.80 -30.99
C ILE A 196 -24.04 -19.99 -31.95
N SER A 197 -22.98 -20.82 -31.94
CA SER A 197 -22.91 -22.02 -32.77
C SER A 197 -23.99 -23.04 -32.45
N VAL A 198 -24.34 -23.21 -31.17
CA VAL A 198 -25.43 -24.12 -30.75
C VAL A 198 -26.79 -23.58 -31.20
N ALA A 199 -27.04 -22.28 -31.03
CA ALA A 199 -28.28 -21.66 -31.50
C ALA A 199 -28.47 -21.85 -33.02
N ALA A 200 -27.43 -21.56 -33.81
CA ALA A 200 -27.45 -21.72 -35.26
C ALA A 200 -27.70 -23.18 -35.67
N ALA A 201 -27.05 -24.15 -35.03
CA ALA A 201 -27.26 -25.58 -35.32
C ALA A 201 -28.68 -26.06 -34.94
N THR A 202 -29.32 -25.41 -33.96
CA THR A 202 -30.67 -25.75 -33.50
C THR A 202 -31.74 -25.13 -34.41
N GLU A 203 -31.48 -23.98 -35.03
CA GLU A 203 -32.35 -23.38 -36.07
C GLU A 203 -32.30 -24.13 -37.40
N GLU A 204 -31.25 -24.91 -37.67
CA GLU A 204 -31.07 -25.67 -38.91
C GLU A 204 -31.75 -27.07 -38.88
N GLN A 205 -32.22 -27.54 -37.70
CA GLN A 205 -32.92 -28.82 -37.49
C GLN A 205 -34.44 -28.68 -37.57
#